data_AF-A0AA40WG85-F1
#
_entry.id   AF-A0AA40WG85-F1
#
_cell.length_a   1.000
_cell.length_b   1.000
_cell.length_c   1.000
_cell.angle_alpha   90.00
_cell.angle_beta   90.00
_cell.angle_gamma   90.00
#
_symmetry.space_group_name_H-M   'P 1'
#
loop_
_entity.id
_entity.type
_entity.pdbx_description
1 polymer ?
#
loop_
_entity_poly.entity_id
_entity_poly.type
_entity_poly.pdbx_seq_one_letter_code
_entity_poly.pdbx_strand_id
1 'polypeptide(L)'
;YITVENEPSTEIITYDPLVLLENLLGDDVYVQDYRLPSFAGGAVGFVSFAAVRYYENIPDTKPEDENAPDCYFAIYDELLVVDHIDHLLRIVVNARIGEHSSLKECYDSTINKIDSIENEIRNGIVPEEIKNPKVVSGVMQLNP
;
A
#
# COMPACT_ATOMS: atom_id res chain seq x y z
N TYR A 1 -7.19 -11.42 16.11
CA TYR A 1 -6.37 -12.16 15.13
C TYR A 1 -5.98 -11.18 14.04
N ILE A 2 -4.74 -11.22 13.57
CA ILE A 2 -4.30 -10.46 12.39
C ILE A 2 -3.99 -11.45 11.29
N THR A 3 -4.56 -11.22 10.12
CA THR A 3 -4.27 -12.00 8.92
C THR A 3 -3.23 -11.23 8.12
N VAL A 4 -2.09 -11.86 7.88
CA VAL A 4 -1.07 -11.36 6.96
C VAL A 4 -1.23 -12.11 5.64
N GLU A 5 -1.77 -11.42 4.64
CA GLU A 5 -1.93 -11.95 3.28
C GLU A 5 -0.61 -11.88 2.51
N ASN A 6 0.35 -12.69 2.93
CA ASN A 6 1.54 -13.02 2.13
C ASN A 6 1.29 -14.34 1.37
N GLU A 7 2.20 -14.74 0.48
CA GLU A 7 2.20 -16.09 -0.09
C GLU A 7 3.31 -16.92 0.59
N PRO A 8 2.97 -17.91 1.46
CA PRO A 8 1.64 -18.33 1.89
C PRO A 8 1.02 -17.42 2.97
N SER A 9 -0.32 -17.36 3.00
CA SER A 9 -1.04 -16.54 3.99
C SER A 9 -0.81 -17.08 5.39
N THR A 10 -0.58 -16.17 6.34
CA THR A 10 -0.24 -16.53 7.72
C THR A 10 -1.16 -15.80 8.69
N GLU A 11 -1.70 -16.53 9.66
CA GLU A 11 -2.45 -15.95 10.77
C GLU A 11 -1.53 -15.76 11.99
N ILE A 12 -1.47 -14.54 12.51
CA ILE A 12 -0.67 -14.21 13.69
C ILE A 12 -1.60 -13.72 14.80
N ILE A 13 -1.43 -14.30 15.99
CA ILE A 13 -2.09 -13.83 17.20
C ILE A 13 -1.18 -12.79 17.86
N THR A 14 -1.63 -11.55 17.90
CA THR A 14 -0.97 -10.46 18.63
C THR A 14 -1.97 -9.72 19.49
N TYR A 15 -1.46 -9.10 20.55
CA TYR A 15 -2.20 -8.21 21.44
C TYR A 15 -2.07 -6.74 21.04
N ASP A 16 -1.16 -6.43 20.12
CA ASP A 16 -0.95 -5.08 19.59
C ASP A 16 -0.71 -5.17 18.07
N PRO A 17 -1.67 -4.73 17.23
CA PRO A 17 -1.54 -4.76 15.78
C PRO A 17 -0.52 -3.77 15.23
N LEU A 18 -0.33 -2.62 15.88
CA LEU A 18 0.54 -1.56 15.37
C LEU A 18 2.01 -1.90 15.65
N VAL A 19 2.29 -2.55 16.78
CA VAL A 19 3.64 -3.10 17.03
C VAL A 19 3.97 -4.23 16.04
N LEU A 20 3.00 -5.06 15.67
CA LEU A 20 3.24 -6.06 14.62
C LEU A 20 3.54 -5.37 13.28
N LEU A 21 2.77 -4.33 12.91
CA LEU A 21 3.01 -3.56 11.69
C LEU A 21 4.41 -2.92 11.68
N GLU A 22 4.83 -2.34 12.80
CA GLU A 22 6.18 -1.77 12.97
C GLU A 22 7.25 -2.84 12.74
N ASN A 23 7.11 -4.02 13.34
CA ASN A 23 8.04 -5.13 13.13
C ASN A 23 8.05 -5.64 11.68
N LEU A 24 6.91 -5.62 11.00
CA LEU A 24 6.79 -6.02 9.59
C LEU A 24 7.42 -5.01 8.63
N LEU A 25 7.34 -3.71 8.95
CA LEU A 25 8.07 -2.67 8.23
C LEU A 25 9.58 -2.77 8.46
N GLY A 26 9.98 -3.30 9.62
CA GLY A 26 11.37 -3.50 9.98
C GLY A 26 12.11 -2.18 10.25
N ASP A 27 13.43 -2.28 10.35
CA ASP A 27 14.32 -1.13 10.58
C ASP A 27 14.79 -0.47 9.26
N ASP A 28 14.09 -0.71 8.15
CA ASP A 28 14.49 -0.22 6.85
C ASP A 28 14.51 1.31 6.82
N VAL A 29 15.71 1.87 6.65
CA VAL A 29 15.90 3.31 6.53
C VAL A 29 15.76 3.70 5.06
N TYR A 30 14.63 4.31 4.72
CA TYR A 30 14.44 4.92 3.41
C TYR A 30 15.48 6.01 3.17
N VAL A 31 16.03 6.02 1.96
CA VAL A 31 17.01 7.03 1.54
C VAL A 31 16.33 8.40 1.48
N GLN A 32 16.79 9.36 2.29
CA GLN A 32 16.33 10.73 2.19
C GLN A 32 17.00 11.44 1.02
N ASP A 33 16.24 11.66 -0.05
CA ASP A 33 16.67 12.42 -1.22
C ASP A 33 15.56 13.41 -1.61
N TYR A 34 15.92 14.68 -1.81
CA TYR A 34 14.97 15.74 -2.14
C TYR A 34 14.28 15.54 -3.49
N ARG A 35 14.80 14.64 -4.34
CA ARG A 35 14.24 14.29 -5.65
C ARG A 35 13.15 13.22 -5.54
N LEU A 36 13.07 12.52 -4.40
CA LEU A 36 12.04 11.52 -4.16
C LEU A 36 10.74 12.17 -3.68
N PRO A 37 9.59 11.54 -3.94
CA PRO A 37 8.31 11.97 -3.38
C PRO A 37 8.32 11.93 -1.85
N SER A 38 7.41 12.69 -1.22
CA SER A 38 7.24 12.69 0.24
C SER A 38 6.85 11.32 0.81
N PHE A 39 6.24 10.47 -0.02
CA PHE A 39 5.99 9.06 0.28
C PHE A 39 6.64 8.21 -0.80
N ALA A 40 7.66 7.44 -0.42
CA ALA A 40 8.45 6.61 -1.32
C ALA A 40 8.31 5.11 -1.02
N GLY A 41 7.38 4.72 -0.14
CA GLY A 41 7.15 3.33 0.27
C GLY A 41 6.74 3.23 1.74
N GLY A 42 6.20 2.08 2.12
CA GLY A 42 5.79 1.76 3.49
C GLY A 42 4.33 1.30 3.57
N ALA A 43 3.79 1.27 4.79
CA ALA A 43 2.42 0.83 5.04
C ALA A 43 1.40 1.93 4.72
N VAL A 44 0.40 1.61 3.93
CA VAL A 44 -0.78 2.46 3.69
C VAL A 44 -2.03 1.65 4.01
N GLY A 45 -2.96 2.29 4.71
CA GLY A 45 -4.11 1.59 5.25
C GLY A 45 -4.93 2.47 6.16
N PHE A 46 -5.64 1.83 7.08
CA PHE A 46 -6.44 2.52 8.08
C PHE A 46 -6.34 1.86 9.46
N VAL A 47 -6.60 2.69 10.45
CA VAL A 47 -6.86 2.29 11.83
C VAL A 47 -8.27 2.78 12.16
N SER A 48 -9.16 1.84 12.49
CA SER A 48 -10.53 2.17 12.88
C SER A 48 -10.57 2.73 14.30
N PHE A 49 -11.69 3.33 14.67
CA PHE A 49 -11.91 3.77 16.05
C PHE A 49 -11.85 2.60 17.05
N ALA A 50 -12.28 1.39 16.64
CA ALA A 50 -12.29 0.22 17.52
C ALA A 50 -10.88 -0.23 17.95
N ALA A 51 -9.83 0.13 17.18
CA ALA A 51 -8.46 -0.20 17.54
C ALA A 51 -7.99 0.45 18.86
N VAL A 52 -8.67 1.50 19.36
CA VAL A 52 -8.37 2.07 20.70
C VAL A 52 -8.45 1.02 21.82
N ARG A 53 -9.24 -0.04 21.63
CA ARG A 53 -9.46 -1.13 22.58
C ARG A 53 -8.20 -1.96 22.85
N TYR A 54 -7.20 -1.90 21.98
CA TYR A 54 -5.90 -2.54 22.22
C TYR A 54 -5.09 -1.81 23.30
N TYR A 55 -5.41 -0.55 23.58
CA TYR A 55 -4.63 0.31 24.48
C TYR A 55 -5.42 0.76 25.73
N GLU A 56 -6.75 0.78 25.64
CA GLU A 56 -7.63 1.24 26.72
C GLU A 56 -8.73 0.23 27.03
N ASN A 57 -9.12 0.14 28.30
CA ASN A 57 -10.18 -0.78 28.75
C ASN A 57 -11.58 -0.23 28.44
N ILE A 58 -12.04 -0.43 27.20
CA ILE A 58 -13.33 0.05 26.70
C ILE A 58 -14.23 -1.16 26.35
N PRO A 59 -15.50 -1.21 26.80
CA PRO A 59 -16.41 -2.33 26.55
C PRO A 59 -16.70 -2.52 25.07
N ASP A 60 -16.63 -3.75 24.55
CA ASP A 60 -16.94 -4.03 23.16
C ASP A 60 -18.44 -3.79 22.88
N THR A 61 -18.70 -2.86 21.96
CA THR A 61 -20.04 -2.45 21.54
C THR A 61 -20.22 -2.61 20.03
N LYS A 62 -19.26 -3.26 19.36
CA LYS A 62 -19.32 -3.49 17.92
C LYS A 62 -20.50 -4.42 17.63
N PRO A 63 -21.42 -4.05 16.70
CA PRO A 63 -22.48 -4.95 16.28
C PRO A 63 -21.88 -6.25 15.73
N GLU A 64 -22.52 -7.40 16.02
CA GLU A 64 -22.05 -8.71 15.53
C GLU A 64 -21.97 -8.79 14.01
N ASP A 65 -22.75 -7.96 13.28
CA ASP A 65 -22.77 -7.89 11.81
C ASP A 65 -21.68 -6.98 11.21
N GLU A 66 -20.86 -6.30 12.04
CA GLU A 66 -19.80 -5.41 11.56
C GLU A 66 -18.49 -6.17 11.33
N ASN A 67 -18.31 -6.68 10.10
CA ASN A 67 -17.13 -7.46 9.69
C ASN A 67 -15.89 -6.62 9.34
N ALA A 68 -15.91 -5.30 9.53
CA ALA A 68 -14.76 -4.45 9.18
C ALA A 68 -13.56 -4.75 10.11
N PRO A 69 -12.33 -4.85 9.61
CA PRO A 69 -11.18 -5.08 10.45
C PRO A 69 -10.86 -3.83 11.27
N ASP A 70 -10.29 -4.01 12.47
CA ASP A 70 -9.95 -2.87 13.33
C ASP A 70 -8.78 -2.06 12.77
N CYS A 71 -7.92 -2.69 11.98
CA CYS A 71 -6.92 -2.07 11.12
C CYS A 71 -6.66 -2.92 9.88
N TYR A 72 -6.31 -2.29 8.77
CA TYR A 72 -5.92 -2.98 7.53
C TYR A 72 -4.86 -2.17 6.83
N PHE A 73 -3.74 -2.80 6.46
CA PHE A 73 -2.60 -2.15 5.82
C PHE A 73 -2.06 -3.01 4.68
N ALA A 74 -1.70 -2.35 3.60
CA ALA A 74 -0.85 -2.91 2.56
C ALA A 74 0.53 -2.24 2.64
N ILE A 75 1.59 -3.03 2.52
CA ILE A 75 2.98 -2.54 2.52
C ILE A 75 3.41 -2.40 1.07
N TYR A 76 3.76 -1.19 0.67
CA TYR A 76 4.16 -0.87 -0.70
C TYR A 76 5.66 -0.61 -0.80
N ASP A 77 6.31 -1.29 -1.73
CA ASP A 77 7.70 -1.08 -2.14
C ASP A 77 7.83 -0.60 -3.59
N GLU A 78 6.77 -0.72 -4.39
CA GLU A 78 6.64 -0.28 -5.77
C GLU A 78 5.55 0.82 -5.88
N LEU A 79 5.90 1.98 -6.42
CA LEU A 79 5.01 3.15 -6.47
C LEU A 79 5.06 3.83 -7.84
N LEU A 80 3.88 4.27 -8.28
CA LEU A 80 3.68 5.18 -9.39
C LEU A 80 3.23 6.53 -8.85
N VAL A 81 4.09 7.54 -8.99
CA VAL A 81 3.81 8.90 -8.52
C VAL A 81 3.51 9.81 -9.70
N VAL A 82 2.26 10.26 -9.79
CA VAL A 82 1.80 11.20 -10.81
C VAL A 82 1.94 12.62 -10.29
N ASP A 83 2.79 13.39 -10.93
CA ASP A 83 2.91 14.83 -10.73
C ASP A 83 2.03 15.56 -11.73
N HIS A 84 0.88 16.05 -11.27
CA HIS A 84 -0.08 16.74 -12.11
C HIS A 84 0.37 18.13 -12.57
N ILE A 85 1.35 18.75 -11.89
CA ILE A 85 1.82 20.10 -12.22
C ILE A 85 2.84 20.00 -13.36
N ASP A 86 3.83 19.12 -13.21
CA ASP A 86 4.91 18.96 -14.20
C ASP A 86 4.56 17.93 -15.30
N HIS A 87 3.38 17.28 -15.21
CA HIS A 87 2.95 16.19 -16.09
C HIS A 87 3.96 15.03 -16.15
N LEU A 88 4.51 14.66 -15.00
CA LEU A 88 5.49 13.59 -14.88
C LEU A 88 4.89 12.37 -14.19
N LEU A 89 5.27 11.18 -14.67
CA LEU A 89 5.08 9.92 -13.97
C LEU A 89 6.44 9.44 -13.47
N ARG A 90 6.59 9.29 -12.16
CA ARG A 90 7.79 8.76 -11.53
C ARG A 90 7.52 7.32 -11.08
N ILE A 91 8.38 6.40 -11.50
CA ILE A 91 8.39 5.01 -11.03
C ILE A 91 9.41 4.92 -9.90
N VAL A 92 8.97 4.49 -8.72
CA VAL A 92 9.82 4.30 -7.54
C VAL A 92 9.74 2.83 -7.13
N VAL A 93 10.88 2.16 -7.05
CA VAL A 93 10.99 0.77 -6.58
C VAL A 93 12.07 0.72 -5.50
N ASN A 94 11.70 0.28 -4.31
CA ASN A 94 12.64 0.17 -3.19
C ASN A 94 13.42 -1.15 -3.28
N ALA A 95 14.75 -1.03 -3.38
CA ALA A 95 15.65 -2.18 -3.33
C ALA A 95 15.83 -2.64 -1.87
N ARG A 96 15.31 -3.81 -1.53
CA ARG A 96 15.47 -4.40 -0.18
C ARG A 96 16.80 -5.12 -0.06
N ILE A 97 17.67 -4.57 0.77
CA ILE A 97 19.01 -5.13 1.02
C ILE A 97 18.86 -6.40 1.86
N GLY A 98 19.43 -7.51 1.41
CA GLY A 98 19.40 -8.79 2.12
C GLY A 98 18.46 -9.84 1.52
N GLU A 99 17.58 -9.46 0.57
CA GLU A 99 16.74 -10.42 -0.17
C GLU A 99 17.48 -11.10 -1.33
N HIS A 100 18.67 -10.61 -1.69
CA HIS A 100 19.49 -11.13 -2.79
C HIS A 100 20.90 -11.53 -2.31
N SER A 101 21.58 -12.38 -3.10
CA SER A 101 22.90 -12.92 -2.75
C SER A 101 24.01 -11.88 -2.80
N SER A 102 23.79 -10.76 -3.50
CA SER A 102 24.74 -9.64 -3.58
C SER A 102 24.04 -8.31 -3.83
N LEU A 103 24.71 -7.20 -3.50
CA LEU A 103 24.21 -5.85 -3.78
C LEU A 103 24.01 -5.61 -5.29
N LYS A 104 24.87 -6.19 -6.13
CA LYS A 104 24.75 -6.07 -7.58
C LYS A 104 23.48 -6.77 -8.08
N GLU A 105 23.20 -7.97 -7.59
CA GLU A 105 21.99 -8.71 -7.95
C GLU A 105 20.73 -7.99 -7.48
N CYS A 106 20.73 -7.42 -6.27
CA CYS A 106 19.64 -6.60 -5.77
C CYS A 106 19.39 -5.38 -6.67
N TYR A 107 20.45 -4.67 -7.05
CA TYR A 107 20.37 -3.54 -7.98
C TYR A 107 19.82 -3.96 -9.34
N ASP A 108 20.41 -5.00 -9.96
CA ASP A 108 20.00 -5.48 -11.28
C ASP A 108 18.53 -5.95 -11.27
N SER A 109 18.09 -6.66 -10.21
CA SER A 109 16.69 -7.07 -10.00
C SER A 109 15.75 -5.87 -9.91
N THR A 110 16.14 -4.83 -9.17
CA THR A 110 15.34 -3.62 -8.99
C THR A 110 15.19 -2.84 -10.30
N ILE A 111 16.26 -2.72 -11.09
CA ILE A 111 16.19 -2.10 -12.43
C ILE A 111 15.25 -2.89 -13.34
N ASN A 112 15.35 -4.22 -13.36
CA ASN A 112 14.44 -5.05 -14.17
C ASN A 112 12.97 -4.86 -13.79
N LYS A 113 12.66 -4.66 -12.50
CA LYS A 113 11.29 -4.32 -12.05
C LYS A 113 10.84 -2.95 -12.58
N ILE A 114 11.69 -1.93 -12.51
CA ILE A 114 11.39 -0.59 -13.09
C ILE A 114 11.10 -0.71 -14.59
N ASP A 115 11.97 -1.42 -15.33
CA ASP A 115 11.81 -1.62 -16.78
C ASP A 115 10.53 -2.40 -17.11
N SER A 116 10.16 -3.39 -16.29
CA SER A 116 8.91 -4.14 -16.45
C SER A 116 7.68 -3.25 -16.29
N ILE A 117 7.64 -2.44 -15.22
CA ILE A 117 6.55 -1.50 -14.97
C ILE A 117 6.46 -0.45 -16.08
N GLU A 118 7.61 0.10 -16.51
CA GLU A 118 7.65 1.04 -17.64
C GLU A 118 7.06 0.41 -18.91
N ASN A 119 7.46 -0.82 -19.23
CA ASN A 119 6.95 -1.54 -20.40
C ASN A 119 5.45 -1.79 -20.31
N GLU A 120 4.92 -2.14 -19.13
CA GLU A 120 3.48 -2.32 -18.91
C GLU A 120 2.73 -1.01 -19.15
N ILE A 121 3.24 0.12 -18.64
CA ILE A 121 2.61 1.43 -18.84
C ILE A 121 2.63 1.83 -20.33
N ARG A 122 3.76 1.63 -21.02
CA ARG A 122 3.92 2.03 -22.42
C ARG A 122 3.09 1.19 -23.38
N ASN A 123 2.95 -0.10 -23.10
CA ASN A 123 2.28 -1.06 -23.99
C ASN A 123 0.88 -1.47 -23.48
N GLY A 124 0.46 -0.93 -22.34
CA GLY A 124 -0.81 -1.25 -21.71
C GLY A 124 -2.00 -0.88 -22.58
N ILE A 125 -3.02 -1.73 -22.56
CA ILE A 125 -4.28 -1.46 -23.25
C ILE A 125 -5.15 -0.65 -22.30
N VAL A 126 -5.41 0.61 -22.66
CA VAL A 126 -6.37 1.43 -21.92
C VAL A 126 -7.77 0.79 -22.03
N PRO A 127 -8.45 0.48 -20.91
CA PRO A 127 -9.80 -0.08 -20.93
C PRO A 127 -10.77 0.83 -21.71
N GLU A 128 -11.71 0.22 -22.44
CA GLU A 128 -12.66 0.97 -23.28
C GLU A 128 -13.56 1.90 -22.45
N GLU A 129 -13.82 1.55 -21.19
CA GLU A 129 -14.60 2.36 -20.25
C GLU A 129 -13.95 3.70 -19.93
N ILE A 130 -12.61 3.75 -19.96
CA ILE A 130 -11.85 5.00 -19.74
C ILE A 130 -11.79 5.82 -21.02
N LYS A 131 -11.65 5.17 -22.19
CA LYS A 131 -11.67 5.87 -23.49
C LYS A 131 -13.03 6.52 -23.78
N ASN A 132 -14.10 5.84 -23.36
CA ASN A 132 -15.48 6.25 -23.58
C ASN A 132 -16.21 6.32 -22.23
N PRO A 133 -15.96 7.36 -21.41
CA PRO A 133 -16.55 7.46 -20.09
C PRO A 133 -18.08 7.48 -20.21
N LYS A 134 -18.75 6.54 -19.53
CA LYS A 134 -20.21 6.56 -19.43
C LYS A 134 -20.62 7.79 -18.63
N VAL A 135 -21.14 8.80 -19.32
CA VAL A 135 -21.77 9.95 -18.65
C VAL A 135 -23.05 9.44 -18.01
N VAL A 136 -23.05 9.29 -16.68
CA VAL A 136 -24.26 8.99 -15.92
C VAL A 136 -25.09 10.29 -15.86
N SER A 137 -26.03 10.44 -16.80
CA SER A 137 -27.02 11.52 -16.76
C SER A 137 -28.11 11.16 -15.76
N GLY A 138 -27.83 11.36 -14.47
CA GLY A 138 -28.80 11.22 -13.38
C GLY A 138 -28.64 12.39 -12.40
N VAL A 139 -29.74 12.93 -11.90
CA VAL A 139 -29.70 13.92 -10.82
C VAL A 139 -29.24 13.19 -9.56
N MET A 140 -28.09 13.57 -9.01
CA MET A 140 -27.60 13.06 -7.73
C MET A 140 -28.59 13.49 -6.63
N GLN A 141 -29.45 12.57 -6.21
CA GLN A 141 -30.28 12.75 -5.02
C GLN A 141 -29.45 12.34 -3.81
N LEU A 142 -28.98 13.32 -3.06
CA LEU A 142 -28.50 13.10 -1.69
C LEU A 142 -29.74 12.82 -0.84
N ASN A 143 -29.80 11.63 -0.24
CA ASN A 143 -30.78 11.37 0.81
C ASN A 143 -30.46 12.28 2.01
N PRO A 144 -31.47 12.96 2.57
CA PRO A 144 -31.30 13.89 3.70
C PRO A 144 -30.84 13.19 4.98
#